data_AF-A0AB37M624-F1
#
_entry.id   AF-A0AB37M624-F1
#
_cell.length_a   1.000
_cell.length_b   1.000
_cell.length_c   1.000
_cell.angle_alpha   90.00
_cell.angle_beta   90.00
_cell.angle_gamma   90.00
#
_symmetry.space_group_name_H-M   'P 1'
#
loop_
_entity.id
_entity.type
_entity.pdbx_description
1 polymer ?
#
loop_
_entity_poly.entity_id
_entity_poly.type
_entity_poly.pdbx_seq_one_letter_code
_entity_poly.pdbx_strand_id
1 'polypeptide(L)'
;MRAKKIELVEFKLDASRATEIEILMNDSIRFFRGKFCYNTSPYSDATLVDMQNIIVGDKYLEFDYQKRVKTYHSKIDIQSHELAKTIAEFIKKVDVANNFVLANSNDKVVMQYDKSDNSFYFSIQNANESKWMNVTYSNKYGSHFTLVHPKPSKRYKLKRCSCDRDTIHIQTEGKNLWDDKDADIDVSFDWHICLQPDLLELIKNLLSTGIRLVNEPS
;
A
#
# COMPACT_ATOMS: atom_id res chain seq x y z
N MET A 1 -19.55 -14.56 -14.49
CA MET A 1 -19.38 -14.01 -13.12
C MET A 1 -19.27 -12.50 -13.27
N ARG A 2 -20.07 -11.68 -12.57
CA ARG A 2 -19.86 -10.21 -12.57
C ARG A 2 -18.66 -9.94 -11.67
N ALA A 3 -17.68 -9.17 -12.14
CA ALA A 3 -16.55 -8.74 -11.32
C ALA A 3 -17.09 -7.90 -10.15
N LYS A 4 -16.62 -8.18 -8.93
CA LYS A 4 -17.00 -7.42 -7.75
C LYS A 4 -16.28 -6.07 -7.77
N LYS A 5 -17.00 -5.01 -7.40
CA LYS A 5 -16.39 -3.67 -7.20
C LYS A 5 -15.39 -3.75 -6.05
N ILE A 6 -14.26 -3.07 -6.18
CA ILE A 6 -13.25 -3.02 -5.11
C ILE A 6 -13.68 -1.99 -4.07
N GLU A 7 -13.89 -2.46 -2.84
CA GLU A 7 -14.19 -1.59 -1.68
C GLU A 7 -12.94 -1.31 -0.84
N LEU A 8 -12.00 -2.27 -0.82
CA LEU A 8 -10.76 -2.20 -0.06
C LEU A 8 -9.57 -2.50 -0.96
N VAL A 9 -8.58 -1.62 -0.92
CA VAL A 9 -7.25 -1.88 -1.48
C VAL A 9 -6.22 -1.88 -0.35
N GLU A 10 -5.47 -2.97 -0.23
CA GLU A 10 -4.28 -3.03 0.62
C GLU A 10 -3.05 -3.35 -0.22
N PHE A 11 -1.95 -2.67 0.09
CA PHE A 11 -0.62 -2.97 -0.42
C PHE A 11 0.34 -3.06 0.77
N LYS A 12 1.07 -4.17 0.87
CA LYS A 12 2.06 -4.42 1.91
C LYS A 12 3.37 -4.82 1.25
N LEU A 13 4.46 -4.19 1.64
CA LEU A 13 5.83 -4.51 1.27
C LEU A 13 6.63 -4.77 2.54
N ASP A 14 7.21 -5.97 2.63
CA ASP A 14 8.19 -6.34 3.64
C ASP A 14 9.16 -7.37 3.05
N ALA A 15 10.26 -6.88 2.46
CA ALA A 15 11.28 -7.71 1.82
C ALA A 15 11.98 -8.71 2.78
N SER A 16 11.78 -8.57 4.10
CA SER A 16 12.30 -9.53 5.08
C SER A 16 11.42 -10.78 5.27
N ARG A 17 10.25 -10.83 4.64
CA ARG A 17 9.29 -11.94 4.75
C ARG A 17 9.33 -12.87 3.55
N ALA A 18 8.84 -14.09 3.73
CA ALA A 18 8.70 -15.06 2.64
C ALA A 18 7.72 -14.60 1.54
N THR A 19 6.69 -13.82 1.92
CA THR A 19 5.80 -13.10 1.00
C THR A 19 6.14 -11.63 1.07
N GLU A 20 7.06 -11.22 0.19
CA GLU A 20 7.70 -9.92 0.29
C GLU A 20 6.74 -8.77 -0.08
N ILE A 21 5.74 -9.04 -0.92
CA ILE A 21 4.63 -8.12 -1.23
C ILE A 21 3.30 -8.86 -1.10
N GLU A 22 2.33 -8.23 -0.46
CA GLU A 22 0.94 -8.71 -0.39
C GLU A 22 -0.02 -7.61 -0.84
N ILE A 23 -0.95 -7.98 -1.70
CA ILE A 23 -1.94 -7.09 -2.29
C ILE A 23 -3.33 -7.68 -2.01
N LEU A 24 -4.25 -6.81 -1.60
CA LEU A 24 -5.68 -7.13 -1.50
C LEU A 24 -6.47 -6.17 -2.39
N MET A 25 -7.19 -6.73 -3.36
CA MET A 25 -8.09 -6.01 -4.27
C MET A 25 -9.31 -6.88 -4.52
N ASN A 26 -10.16 -7.05 -3.50
CA ASN A 26 -11.15 -8.14 -3.33
C ASN A 26 -10.56 -9.55 -3.21
N ASP A 27 -9.57 -9.85 -4.04
CA ASP A 27 -8.80 -11.07 -4.01
C ASP A 27 -7.36 -10.80 -3.54
N SER A 28 -6.69 -11.84 -3.04
CA SER A 28 -5.32 -11.76 -2.53
C SER A 28 -4.32 -12.16 -3.62
N ILE A 29 -3.36 -11.27 -3.88
CA ILE A 29 -2.22 -11.48 -4.76
C ILE A 29 -0.95 -11.34 -3.91
N ARG A 30 0.02 -12.24 -4.09
CA ARG A 30 1.27 -12.22 -3.33
C ARG A 30 2.47 -12.31 -4.24
N PHE A 31 3.54 -11.63 -3.88
CA PHE A 31 4.83 -11.77 -4.53
C PHE A 31 5.60 -12.94 -3.91
N PHE A 32 6.06 -13.85 -4.75
CA PHE A 32 6.82 -15.02 -4.35
C PHE A 32 7.84 -15.38 -5.44
N ARG A 33 9.11 -15.52 -5.04
CA ARG A 33 10.21 -15.93 -5.94
C ARG A 33 10.29 -15.13 -7.24
N GLY A 34 10.13 -13.81 -7.14
CA GLY A 34 10.31 -12.90 -8.27
C GLY A 34 9.10 -12.70 -9.17
N LYS A 35 7.93 -13.23 -8.80
CA LYS A 35 6.68 -13.16 -9.58
C LYS A 35 5.49 -12.93 -8.68
N PHE A 36 4.40 -12.41 -9.25
CA PHE A 36 3.11 -12.34 -8.59
C PHE A 36 2.31 -13.63 -8.80
N CYS A 37 1.78 -14.16 -7.71
CA CYS A 37 0.95 -15.35 -7.65
C CYS A 37 -0.43 -15.00 -7.09
N TYR A 38 -1.46 -15.66 -7.61
CA TYR A 38 -2.82 -15.52 -7.15
C TYR A 38 -3.09 -16.47 -5.98
N ASN A 39 -3.72 -15.99 -4.91
CA ASN A 39 -4.11 -16.85 -3.80
C ASN A 39 -5.53 -17.41 -4.00
N THR A 40 -5.64 -18.73 -4.19
CA THR A 40 -6.92 -19.40 -4.49
C THR A 40 -7.67 -19.91 -3.26
N SER A 41 -7.20 -19.60 -2.05
CA SER A 41 -7.82 -19.99 -0.79
C SER A 41 -8.30 -18.78 0.01
N PRO A 42 -9.27 -18.95 0.92
CA PRO A 42 -9.58 -17.92 1.90
C PRO A 42 -8.34 -17.64 2.78
N TYR A 43 -8.25 -16.38 3.21
CA TYR A 43 -7.08 -15.66 3.76
C TYR A 43 -6.06 -16.42 4.64
N SER A 44 -6.41 -17.53 5.30
CA SER A 44 -5.55 -18.29 6.23
C SER A 44 -4.67 -19.39 5.60
N ASP A 45 -5.14 -20.09 4.56
CA ASP A 45 -4.46 -21.31 4.03
C ASP A 45 -3.89 -21.07 2.62
N ALA A 46 -2.93 -20.15 2.48
CA ALA A 46 -2.50 -19.63 1.18
C ALA A 46 -2.16 -20.74 0.15
N THR A 47 -2.99 -20.87 -0.89
CA THR A 47 -2.73 -21.75 -2.04
C THR A 47 -2.38 -20.88 -3.24
N LEU A 48 -1.10 -20.54 -3.33
CA LEU A 48 -0.55 -19.69 -4.38
C LEU A 48 -0.46 -20.46 -5.69
N VAL A 49 -0.98 -19.86 -6.75
CA VAL A 49 -0.87 -20.36 -8.13
C VAL A 49 -0.28 -19.27 -9.00
N ASP A 50 0.51 -19.65 -9.99
CA ASP A 50 1.11 -18.69 -10.90
C ASP A 50 0.05 -17.97 -11.72
N MET A 51 0.21 -16.65 -11.84
CA MET A 51 -0.56 -15.84 -12.77
C MET A 51 0.13 -15.90 -14.14
N GLN A 52 -0.64 -16.19 -15.18
CA GLN A 52 -0.17 -16.31 -16.56
C GLN A 52 -0.98 -15.39 -17.46
N ASN A 53 -0.43 -15.03 -18.63
CA ASN A 53 -1.12 -14.20 -19.62
C ASN A 53 -1.71 -12.91 -19.01
N ILE A 54 -0.95 -12.24 -18.14
CA ILE A 54 -1.42 -11.06 -17.42
C ILE A 54 -1.69 -9.92 -18.41
N ILE A 55 -2.90 -9.38 -18.39
CA ILE A 55 -3.36 -8.26 -19.20
C ILE A 55 -3.96 -7.20 -18.27
N VAL A 56 -3.51 -5.95 -18.42
CA VAL A 56 -4.08 -4.79 -17.74
C VAL A 56 -4.79 -3.96 -18.79
N GLY A 57 -6.13 -3.98 -18.77
CA GLY A 57 -6.96 -3.11 -19.60
C GLY A 57 -7.48 -1.92 -18.80
N ASP A 58 -8.31 -1.08 -19.45
CA ASP A 58 -8.92 0.08 -18.77
C ASP A 58 -9.84 -0.34 -17.62
N LYS A 59 -10.47 -1.51 -17.74
CA LYS A 59 -11.46 -1.99 -16.78
C LYS A 59 -11.00 -3.11 -15.87
N TYR A 60 -10.19 -4.03 -16.40
CA TYR A 60 -9.88 -5.27 -15.72
C TYR A 60 -8.37 -5.55 -15.70
N LEU A 61 -7.93 -6.12 -14.58
CA LEU A 61 -6.74 -6.97 -14.53
C LEU A 61 -7.20 -8.40 -14.84
N GLU A 62 -6.73 -8.96 -15.95
CA GLU A 62 -7.08 -10.30 -16.42
C GLU A 62 -5.84 -11.19 -16.40
N PHE A 63 -6.03 -12.46 -16.05
CA PHE A 63 -4.96 -13.45 -16.04
C PHE A 63 -5.54 -14.87 -16.03
N ASP A 64 -4.74 -15.81 -16.52
CA ASP A 64 -5.01 -17.23 -16.40
C ASP A 64 -4.24 -17.81 -15.20
N TYR A 65 -4.77 -18.88 -14.61
CA TYR A 65 -4.04 -19.66 -13.62
C TYR A 65 -4.43 -21.13 -13.70
N GLN A 66 -3.53 -22.01 -13.27
CA GLN A 66 -3.79 -23.44 -13.21
C GLN A 66 -4.02 -23.87 -11.76
N LYS A 67 -5.15 -24.55 -11.51
CA LYS A 67 -5.43 -25.22 -10.23
C LYS A 67 -5.70 -26.69 -10.50
N ARG A 68 -4.81 -27.54 -9.98
CA ARG A 68 -4.74 -28.98 -10.33
C ARG A 68 -4.51 -29.13 -11.85
N VAL A 69 -5.46 -29.72 -12.57
CA VAL A 69 -5.39 -29.97 -14.03
C VAL A 69 -6.26 -29.02 -14.85
N LYS A 70 -6.92 -28.04 -14.22
CA LYS A 70 -7.81 -27.10 -14.89
C LYS A 70 -7.20 -25.71 -14.96
N THR A 71 -7.30 -25.10 -16.13
CA THR A 71 -7.00 -23.69 -16.35
C THR A 71 -8.25 -22.87 -16.08
N TYR A 72 -8.07 -21.76 -15.37
CA TYR A 72 -9.10 -20.81 -15.03
C TYR A 72 -8.70 -19.44 -15.53
N HIS A 73 -9.68 -18.67 -15.95
CA HIS A 73 -9.52 -17.28 -16.35
C HIS A 73 -10.13 -16.37 -15.28
N SER A 74 -9.35 -15.43 -14.76
CA SER A 74 -9.74 -14.50 -13.70
C SER A 74 -9.82 -13.06 -14.22
N LYS A 75 -10.72 -12.28 -13.60
CA LYS A 75 -10.89 -10.85 -13.88
C LYS A 75 -11.15 -10.07 -12.60
N ILE A 76 -10.33 -9.05 -12.34
CA ILE A 76 -10.47 -8.13 -11.20
C ILE A 76 -10.87 -6.75 -11.75
N ASP A 77 -11.97 -6.15 -11.25
CA ASP A 77 -12.44 -4.82 -11.67
C ASP A 77 -11.60 -3.71 -11.05
N ILE A 78 -10.64 -3.21 -11.83
CA ILE A 78 -9.74 -2.12 -11.44
C ILE A 78 -10.26 -0.74 -11.85
N GLN A 79 -11.30 -0.66 -12.68
CA GLN A 79 -11.92 0.62 -13.07
C GLN A 79 -12.51 1.34 -11.87
N SER A 80 -13.08 0.57 -10.95
CA SER A 80 -13.78 1.10 -9.78
C SER A 80 -12.87 1.78 -8.75
N HIS A 81 -11.54 1.68 -8.92
CA HIS A 81 -10.57 2.08 -7.91
C HIS A 81 -9.20 2.48 -8.49
N GLU A 82 -8.84 3.76 -8.40
CA GLU A 82 -7.60 4.29 -9.01
C GLU A 82 -6.31 3.67 -8.47
N LEU A 83 -6.23 3.41 -7.15
CA LEU A 83 -5.07 2.70 -6.57
C LEU A 83 -4.94 1.28 -7.14
N ALA A 84 -6.06 0.58 -7.37
CA ALA A 84 -6.04 -0.77 -7.91
C ALA A 84 -5.50 -0.80 -9.34
N LYS A 85 -5.81 0.21 -10.15
CA LYS A 85 -5.24 0.37 -11.49
C LYS A 85 -3.72 0.55 -11.44
N THR A 86 -3.25 1.42 -10.56
CA THR A 86 -1.80 1.66 -10.36
C THR A 86 -1.08 0.38 -9.93
N ILE A 87 -1.67 -0.39 -9.02
CA ILE A 87 -1.12 -1.68 -8.58
C ILE A 87 -1.12 -2.71 -9.70
N ALA A 88 -2.19 -2.78 -10.52
CA ALA A 88 -2.27 -3.69 -11.64
C ALA A 88 -1.17 -3.43 -12.70
N GLU A 89 -0.91 -2.15 -12.99
CA GLU A 89 0.19 -1.75 -13.88
C GLU A 89 1.56 -2.19 -13.32
N PHE A 90 1.78 -2.06 -12.01
CA PHE A 90 2.99 -2.57 -11.37
C PHE A 90 3.11 -4.10 -11.45
N ILE A 91 2.02 -4.83 -11.21
CA ILE A 91 2.00 -6.30 -11.38
C ILE A 91 2.44 -6.68 -12.80
N LYS A 92 1.93 -5.97 -13.82
CA LYS A 92 2.31 -6.24 -15.21
C LYS A 92 3.77 -5.90 -15.50
N LYS A 93 4.28 -4.81 -14.93
CA LYS A 93 5.69 -4.43 -15.05
C LYS A 93 6.61 -5.53 -14.49
N VAL A 94 6.29 -6.06 -13.31
CA VAL A 94 7.01 -7.17 -12.68
C VAL A 94 6.95 -8.46 -13.51
N ASP A 95 5.79 -8.79 -14.08
CA ASP A 95 5.60 -9.93 -14.98
C ASP A 95 6.51 -9.84 -16.22
N VAL A 96 6.56 -8.67 -16.86
CA VAL A 96 7.42 -8.42 -18.03
C VAL A 96 8.91 -8.48 -17.69
N ALA A 97 9.31 -7.95 -16.53
CA ALA A 97 10.70 -7.99 -16.09
C ALA A 97 11.21 -9.43 -15.89
N ASN A 98 10.32 -10.37 -15.54
CA ASN A 98 10.56 -11.80 -15.33
C ASN A 98 11.74 -12.09 -14.38
N ASN A 99 11.41 -12.50 -13.14
CA ASN A 99 12.32 -12.64 -12.00
C ASN A 99 12.75 -11.29 -11.39
N PHE A 100 11.75 -10.47 -11.06
CA PHE A 100 11.97 -9.23 -10.32
C PHE A 100 12.63 -9.52 -8.97
N VAL A 101 13.60 -8.73 -8.53
CA VAL A 101 14.30 -8.94 -7.27
C VAL A 101 13.99 -7.78 -6.33
N LEU A 102 13.66 -8.08 -5.08
CA LEU A 102 13.48 -7.07 -4.06
C LEU A 102 14.75 -6.95 -3.23
N ALA A 103 15.25 -5.72 -3.09
CA ALA A 103 16.33 -5.43 -2.18
C ALA A 103 15.87 -5.48 -0.71
N ASN A 104 16.63 -6.15 0.15
CA ASN A 104 16.40 -6.16 1.61
C ASN A 104 16.55 -4.78 2.25
N SER A 105 17.17 -3.83 1.55
CA SER A 105 17.30 -2.43 1.97
C SER A 105 16.03 -1.60 1.73
N ASN A 106 15.02 -2.15 1.06
CA ASN A 106 13.75 -1.47 0.85
C ASN A 106 13.04 -1.26 2.20
N ASP A 107 12.58 -0.04 2.43
CA ASP A 107 11.67 0.28 3.53
C ASP A 107 10.43 -0.62 3.49
N LYS A 108 9.91 -0.94 4.66
CA LYS A 108 8.64 -1.67 4.77
C LYS A 108 7.51 -0.68 4.64
N VAL A 109 6.53 -1.02 3.83
CA VAL A 109 5.39 -0.14 3.53
C VAL A 109 4.09 -0.89 3.74
N VAL A 110 3.13 -0.23 4.39
CA VAL A 110 1.74 -0.67 4.41
C VAL A 110 0.90 0.50 3.94
N MET A 111 0.00 0.25 2.98
CA MET A 111 -1.00 1.20 2.54
C MET A 111 -2.36 0.53 2.48
N GLN A 112 -3.39 1.25 2.89
CA GLN A 112 -4.76 0.79 2.87
C GLN A 112 -5.67 1.95 2.48
N TYR A 113 -6.54 1.71 1.50
CA TYR A 113 -7.65 2.60 1.19
C TYR A 113 -8.95 1.83 1.32
N ASP A 114 -9.82 2.31 2.20
CA ASP A 114 -11.16 1.79 2.37
C ASP A 114 -12.16 2.81 1.80
N LYS A 115 -12.80 2.43 0.70
CA LYS A 115 -13.80 3.25 0.01
C LYS A 115 -15.10 3.38 0.79
N SER A 116 -15.44 2.40 1.63
CA SER A 116 -16.67 2.43 2.42
C SER A 116 -16.61 3.50 3.52
N ASP A 117 -15.43 3.69 4.11
CA ASP A 117 -15.19 4.67 5.17
C ASP A 117 -14.50 5.96 4.67
N ASN A 118 -14.26 6.05 3.34
CA ASN A 118 -13.40 7.05 2.71
C ASN A 118 -12.12 7.31 3.53
N SER A 119 -11.42 6.23 3.87
CA SER A 119 -10.27 6.27 4.76
C SER A 119 -9.00 5.83 4.04
N PHE A 120 -7.90 6.50 4.35
CA PHE A 120 -6.59 6.18 3.80
C PHE A 120 -5.58 6.09 4.92
N TYR A 121 -4.85 4.98 4.96
CA TYR A 121 -3.80 4.71 5.92
C TYR A 121 -2.52 4.39 5.19
N PHE A 122 -1.41 4.92 5.69
CA PHE A 122 -0.10 4.40 5.32
C PHE A 122 0.86 4.37 6.50
N SER A 123 1.80 3.44 6.44
CA SER A 123 2.88 3.27 7.39
C SER A 123 4.16 2.96 6.64
N ILE A 124 5.26 3.61 7.05
CA ILE A 124 6.59 3.38 6.50
C ILE A 124 7.54 3.11 7.65
N GLN A 125 8.29 2.02 7.55
CA GLN A 125 9.31 1.62 8.50
C GLN A 125 10.64 1.49 7.78
N ASN A 126 11.69 2.12 8.32
CA ASN A 126 13.01 1.98 7.73
C ASN A 126 13.52 0.56 7.90
N ALA A 127 14.10 0.00 6.84
CA ALA A 127 14.62 -1.36 6.83
C ALA A 127 15.64 -1.61 7.96
N ASN A 128 16.48 -0.62 8.27
CA ASN A 128 17.67 -0.77 9.12
C ASN A 128 17.58 -0.08 10.49
N GLU A 129 16.62 0.82 10.71
CA GLU A 129 16.69 1.75 11.87
C GLU A 129 15.59 1.52 12.91
N SER A 130 14.70 0.53 12.71
CA SER A 130 13.48 0.32 13.54
C SER A 130 12.61 1.57 13.74
N LYS A 131 12.89 2.66 13.02
CA LYS A 131 12.07 3.86 12.97
C LYS A 131 10.88 3.56 12.09
N TRP A 132 9.70 3.96 12.55
CA TRP A 132 8.52 3.91 11.71
C TRP A 132 7.54 5.01 12.07
N MET A 133 6.79 5.43 11.06
CA MET A 133 5.70 6.38 11.18
C MET A 133 4.43 5.81 10.56
N ASN A 134 3.29 6.35 10.97
CA ASN A 134 2.05 6.14 10.25
C ASN A 134 1.24 7.43 10.14
N VAL A 135 0.40 7.48 9.11
CA VAL A 135 -0.58 8.52 8.86
C VAL A 135 -1.92 7.85 8.60
N THR A 136 -2.95 8.38 9.24
CA THR A 136 -4.33 7.95 9.06
C THR A 136 -5.17 9.14 8.66
N TYR A 137 -5.92 8.99 7.57
CA TYR A 137 -7.05 9.84 7.19
C TYR A 137 -8.33 9.07 7.50
N SER A 138 -9.20 9.65 8.30
CA SER A 138 -10.47 9.02 8.66
C SER A 138 -11.51 10.09 8.95
N ASN A 139 -12.66 10.02 8.28
CA ASN A 139 -13.80 10.87 8.58
C ASN A 139 -14.37 10.61 9.98
N LYS A 140 -14.28 9.37 10.46
CA LYS A 140 -14.85 8.95 11.74
C LYS A 140 -13.98 9.33 12.93
N TYR A 141 -12.66 9.16 12.79
CA TYR A 141 -11.72 9.33 13.91
C TYR A 141 -10.87 10.59 13.80
N GLY A 142 -10.94 11.32 12.68
CA GLY A 142 -10.07 12.44 12.38
C GLY A 142 -8.71 11.99 11.84
N SER A 143 -8.03 12.91 11.15
CA SER A 143 -6.73 12.64 10.54
C SER A 143 -5.58 12.80 11.54
N HIS A 144 -4.66 11.85 11.55
CA HIS A 144 -3.59 11.75 12.54
C HIS A 144 -2.25 11.38 11.91
N PHE A 145 -1.18 11.91 12.51
CA PHE A 145 0.18 11.44 12.32
C PHE A 145 0.68 10.81 13.62
N THR A 146 1.35 9.65 13.51
CA THR A 146 2.02 9.02 14.64
C THR A 146 3.48 8.76 14.30
N LEU A 147 4.38 9.37 15.07
CA LEU A 147 5.79 9.00 15.12
C LEU A 147 5.94 7.90 16.18
N VAL A 148 6.16 6.66 15.77
CA VAL A 148 6.09 5.52 16.70
C VAL A 148 7.44 5.14 17.28
N HIS A 149 8.50 5.37 16.50
CA HIS A 149 9.89 5.26 16.94
C HIS A 149 10.68 6.50 16.51
N PRO A 150 11.56 7.05 17.37
CA PRO A 150 11.96 6.54 18.70
C PRO A 150 10.83 6.57 19.74
N LYS A 151 10.98 5.80 20.83
CA LYS A 151 10.06 5.81 21.98
C LYS A 151 10.41 6.98 22.93
N PRO A 152 9.43 7.56 23.66
CA PRO A 152 8.00 7.26 23.59
C PRO A 152 7.40 7.71 22.25
N SER A 153 6.39 6.98 21.77
CA SER A 153 5.69 7.36 20.55
C SER A 153 4.99 8.71 20.74
N LYS A 154 4.88 9.50 19.69
CA LYS A 154 4.12 10.76 19.68
C LYS A 154 2.99 10.69 18.65
N ARG A 155 1.81 11.22 19.00
CA ARG A 155 0.66 11.31 18.09
C ARG A 155 0.17 12.73 18.02
N TYR A 156 -0.09 13.21 16.81
CA TYR A 156 -0.56 14.56 16.58
C TYR A 156 -1.76 14.56 15.64
N LYS A 157 -2.59 15.61 15.73
CA LYS A 157 -3.58 15.89 14.70
C LYS A 157 -2.85 16.28 13.41
N LEU A 158 -3.22 15.65 12.30
CA LEU A 158 -2.60 15.92 11.01
C LEU A 158 -3.17 17.21 10.42
N LYS A 159 -2.30 18.15 10.06
CA LYS A 159 -2.66 19.38 9.33
C LYS A 159 -2.47 19.21 7.83
N ARG A 160 -1.32 18.70 7.42
CA ARG A 160 -0.98 18.47 6.01
C ARG A 160 -0.01 17.32 5.86
N CYS A 161 -0.19 16.53 4.80
CA CYS A 161 0.80 15.57 4.33
C CYS A 161 0.97 15.73 2.82
N SER A 162 2.20 15.68 2.34
CA SER A 162 2.52 15.67 0.91
C SER A 162 3.76 14.84 0.67
N CYS A 163 3.92 14.34 -0.55
CA CYS A 163 5.13 13.65 -0.98
C CYS A 163 5.76 14.44 -2.13
N ASP A 164 7.02 14.83 -1.97
CA ASP A 164 7.85 15.37 -3.05
C ASP A 164 9.07 14.49 -3.24
N ARG A 165 9.35 14.10 -4.49
CA ARG A 165 10.40 13.13 -4.84
C ARG A 165 10.33 11.86 -4.01
N ASP A 166 11.22 11.69 -3.04
CA ASP A 166 11.35 10.55 -2.14
C ASP A 166 11.08 10.92 -0.68
N THR A 167 10.59 12.14 -0.41
CA THR A 167 10.40 12.67 0.93
C THR A 167 8.92 12.94 1.19
N ILE A 168 8.43 12.46 2.33
CA ILE A 168 7.10 12.76 2.84
C ILE A 168 7.23 13.91 3.84
N HIS A 169 6.52 14.99 3.56
CA HIS A 169 6.44 16.18 4.40
C HIS A 169 5.16 16.14 5.21
N ILE A 170 5.29 16.26 6.52
CA ILE A 170 4.18 16.18 7.48
C ILE A 170 4.16 17.45 8.29
N GLN A 171 2.99 18.07 8.39
CA GLN A 171 2.72 19.18 9.28
C GLN A 171 1.59 18.78 10.22
N THR A 172 1.76 19.08 11.50
CA THR A 172 0.74 18.78 12.52
C THR A 172 0.07 20.06 13.02
N GLU A 173 -1.02 19.88 13.77
CA GLU A 173 -1.72 20.96 14.48
C GLU A 173 -1.82 20.61 15.96
N GLY A 174 -1.49 21.56 16.83
CA GLY A 174 -1.58 21.43 18.27
C GLY A 174 -0.45 20.61 18.89
N LYS A 175 -0.74 20.10 20.09
CA LYS A 175 0.19 19.35 20.95
C LYS A 175 0.17 17.85 20.66
N ASN A 176 1.15 17.14 21.23
CA ASN A 176 1.13 15.69 21.32
C ASN A 176 -0.12 15.22 22.08
N LEU A 177 -0.95 14.41 21.43
CA LEU A 177 -2.21 13.86 21.95
C LEU A 177 -2.00 12.76 23.00
N TRP A 178 -0.77 12.27 23.16
CA TRP A 178 -0.43 11.21 24.10
C TRP A 178 0.37 11.69 25.31
N ASP A 179 0.87 12.93 25.29
CA ASP A 179 1.60 13.50 26.42
C ASP A 179 1.37 15.01 26.51
N ASP A 180 0.53 15.42 27.46
CA ASP A 180 0.18 16.83 27.68
C ASP A 180 1.36 17.67 28.23
N LYS A 181 2.40 17.02 28.73
CA LYS A 181 3.63 17.67 29.21
C LYS A 181 4.63 17.94 28.09
N ASP A 182 4.43 17.34 26.92
CA ASP A 182 5.25 17.60 25.75
C ASP A 182 5.09 19.07 25.34
N ALA A 183 6.23 19.75 25.20
CA ALA A 183 6.26 21.17 24.84
C ALA A 183 6.13 21.41 23.34
N ASP A 184 6.30 20.35 22.52
CA ASP A 184 6.23 20.42 21.07
C ASP A 184 4.81 20.77 20.59
N ILE A 185 4.71 21.81 19.76
CA ILE A 185 3.44 22.31 19.18
C ILE A 185 3.66 22.53 17.67
N ASP A 186 2.67 22.19 16.86
CA ASP A 186 2.67 22.47 15.41
C ASP A 186 3.94 21.99 14.69
N VAL A 187 4.40 20.79 15.06
CA VAL A 187 5.64 20.20 14.57
C VAL A 187 5.56 19.83 13.09
N SER A 188 6.74 19.84 12.45
CA SER A 188 6.93 19.38 11.07
C SER A 188 7.92 18.23 11.03
N PHE A 189 7.66 17.24 10.18
CA PHE A 189 8.52 16.08 9.99
C PHE A 189 8.75 15.83 8.51
N ASP A 190 10.01 15.55 8.17
CA ASP A 190 10.39 15.05 6.85
C ASP A 190 10.82 13.60 6.98
N TRP A 191 10.22 12.73 6.18
CA TRP A 191 10.54 11.31 6.14
C TRP A 191 11.04 10.92 4.76
N HIS A 192 12.31 10.53 4.67
CA HIS A 192 12.89 10.03 3.44
C HIS A 192 12.55 8.53 3.24
N ILE A 193 12.02 8.21 2.07
CA ILE A 193 11.63 6.86 1.66
C ILE A 193 12.81 6.20 0.94
N CYS A 194 13.30 5.09 1.48
CA CYS A 194 14.34 4.29 0.86
C CYS A 194 13.73 3.08 0.13
N LEU A 195 13.50 3.20 -1.18
CA LEU A 195 12.98 2.13 -2.02
C LEU A 195 13.70 2.09 -3.37
N GLN A 196 13.83 0.89 -3.96
CA GLN A 196 14.30 0.74 -5.33
C GLN A 196 13.35 1.45 -6.33
N PRO A 197 13.84 1.90 -7.50
CA PRO A 197 13.15 2.88 -8.35
C PRO A 197 11.70 2.52 -8.69
N ASP A 198 11.44 1.27 -9.11
CA ASP A 198 10.11 0.82 -9.50
C ASP A 198 9.11 0.80 -8.33
N LEU A 199 9.59 0.48 -7.11
CA LEU A 199 8.77 0.52 -5.91
C LEU A 199 8.55 1.95 -5.44
N LEU A 200 9.58 2.80 -5.50
CA LEU A 200 9.46 4.21 -5.15
C LEU A 200 8.41 4.90 -6.03
N GLU A 201 8.44 4.64 -7.34
CA GLU A 201 7.45 5.16 -8.29
C GLU A 201 6.03 4.72 -7.93
N LEU A 202 5.82 3.42 -7.66
CA LEU A 202 4.53 2.89 -7.21
C LEU A 202 4.06 3.59 -5.93
N ILE A 203 4.90 3.62 -4.89
CA ILE A 203 4.55 4.17 -3.58
C ILE A 203 4.20 5.65 -3.66
N LYS A 204 4.93 6.43 -4.46
CA LYS A 204 4.59 7.85 -4.71
C LYS A 204 3.21 8.01 -5.31
N ASN A 205 2.88 7.21 -6.34
CA ASN A 205 1.58 7.27 -7.01
C ASN A 205 0.44 6.83 -6.08
N LEU A 206 0.66 5.81 -5.24
CA LEU A 206 -0.31 5.38 -4.24
C LEU A 206 -0.52 6.44 -3.16
N LEU A 207 0.54 7.07 -2.65
CA LEU A 207 0.46 8.17 -1.68
C LEU A 207 -0.31 9.37 -2.25
N SER A 208 0.10 9.86 -3.42
CA SER A 208 -0.53 11.04 -4.03
C SER A 208 -1.99 10.79 -4.32
N THR A 209 -2.33 9.60 -4.84
CA THR A 209 -3.72 9.24 -5.15
C THR A 209 -4.54 9.06 -3.88
N GLY A 210 -4.03 8.32 -2.89
CA GLY A 210 -4.73 8.10 -1.63
C GLY A 210 -5.00 9.39 -0.87
N ILE A 211 -4.01 10.28 -0.77
CA ILE A 211 -4.15 11.61 -0.15
C ILE A 211 -5.14 12.48 -0.92
N ARG A 212 -5.13 12.44 -2.27
CA ARG A 212 -6.09 13.20 -3.08
C ARG A 212 -7.53 12.72 -2.82
N LEU A 213 -7.76 11.41 -2.89
CA LEU A 213 -9.10 10.82 -2.74
C LEU A 213 -9.77 11.15 -1.40
N VAL A 214 -9.01 11.20 -0.32
CA VAL A 214 -9.56 11.54 1.02
C VAL A 214 -9.71 13.04 1.27
N ASN A 215 -9.09 13.90 0.45
CA ASN A 215 -9.20 15.36 0.58
C ASN A 215 -10.17 15.99 -0.43
N GLU A 216 -10.48 15.30 -1.53
CA GLU A 216 -11.51 15.72 -2.48
C GLU A 216 -12.89 15.26 -1.97
N PRO A 217 -13.88 16.15 -1.83
CA PRO A 217 -15.23 15.75 -1.46
C PRO A 217 -15.82 14.89 -2.59
N SER A 218 -16.19 13.66 -2.24
CA SER A 218 -16.90 12.69 -3.09
C SER A 218 -18.33 13.11 -3.40
#